data_AF-A0A955PD66-F1
#
_entry.id   AF-A0A955PD66-F1
#
_cell.length_a   1.000
_cell.length_b   1.000
_cell.length_c   1.000
_cell.angle_alpha   90.00
_cell.angle_beta   90.00
_cell.angle_gamma   90.00
#
_symmetry.space_group_name_H-M   'P 1'
#
loop_
_entity.id
_entity.type
_entity.pdbx_description
1 polymer ?
#
loop_
_entity_poly.entity_id
_entity_poly.type
_entity_poly.pdbx_seq_one_letter_code
_entity_poly.pdbx_strand_id
1 'polypeptide(L)'
;YIHHIERLMIVGNFGLLIGVHPKNLIQWFREMYVDSADWATLPNVMGLLMATDGAGEEHGDSFGSKPYAASAHYIGTMSDYCKGCFYNGRKRLGEKACPFNYLYWNFVGNFQNQFQHNPRMKNAVQMYRLKPKNEKELIEKSSVKFLGKIRERGTDRVAPRAGTARNR
;
A
#
# COMPACT_ATOMS: atom_id res chain seq x y z
N TYR A 1 -17.03 9.72 11.37
CA TYR A 1 -17.40 9.53 9.96
C TYR A 1 -16.24 10.01 9.09
N ILE A 2 -15.78 9.21 8.15
CA ILE A 2 -14.75 9.56 7.15
C ILE A 2 -15.35 9.29 5.78
N HIS A 3 -15.11 10.16 4.80
CA HIS A 3 -15.70 10.02 3.48
C HIS A 3 -15.07 8.84 2.72
N HIS A 4 -15.80 8.26 1.76
CA HIS A 4 -15.39 7.05 1.04
C HIS A 4 -13.96 7.15 0.44
N ILE A 5 -13.63 8.28 -0.19
CA ILE A 5 -12.31 8.47 -0.83
C ILE A 5 -11.15 8.51 0.16
N GLU A 6 -11.39 8.99 1.38
CA GLU A 6 -10.38 9.08 2.43
C GLU A 6 -10.13 7.69 3.03
N ARG A 7 -11.19 6.90 3.23
CA ARG A 7 -11.08 5.48 3.60
C ARG A 7 -10.25 4.72 2.59
N LEU A 8 -10.49 4.94 1.30
CA LEU A 8 -9.79 4.24 0.23
C LEU A 8 -8.35 4.72 0.03
N MET A 9 -8.15 6.02 -0.20
CA MET A 9 -6.89 6.57 -0.73
C MET A 9 -5.95 7.11 0.34
N ILE A 10 -6.41 7.26 1.58
CA ILE A 10 -5.55 7.59 2.72
C ILE A 10 -5.32 6.32 3.54
N VAL A 11 -6.36 5.81 4.20
CA VAL A 11 -6.21 4.69 5.15
C VAL A 11 -5.93 3.37 4.42
N GLY A 12 -6.76 3.02 3.44
CA GLY A 12 -6.62 1.79 2.66
C GLY A 12 -5.30 1.75 1.88
N ASN A 13 -5.00 2.81 1.14
CA ASN A 13 -3.72 2.97 0.44
C ASN A 13 -2.53 2.85 1.41
N PHE A 14 -2.55 3.51 2.57
CA PHE A 14 -1.47 3.38 3.54
C PHE A 14 -1.33 1.95 4.07
N GLY A 15 -2.45 1.30 4.44
CA GLY A 15 -2.47 -0.08 4.90
C GLY A 15 -1.91 -1.06 3.86
N LEU A 16 -2.25 -0.86 2.59
CA LEU A 16 -1.68 -1.59 1.46
C LEU A 16 -0.17 -1.37 1.34
N LEU A 17 0.29 -0.12 1.36
CA LEU A 17 1.69 0.25 1.16
C LEU A 17 2.62 -0.25 2.28
N ILE A 18 2.12 -0.38 3.51
CA ILE A 18 2.89 -0.94 4.63
C ILE A 18 2.72 -2.46 4.76
N GLY A 19 1.86 -3.08 3.96
CA GLY A 19 1.63 -4.52 3.95
C GLY A 19 0.84 -5.04 5.15
N VAL A 20 -0.18 -4.31 5.61
CA VAL A 20 -1.11 -4.81 6.64
C VAL A 20 -1.84 -6.03 6.11
N HIS A 21 -1.94 -7.08 6.94
CA HIS A 21 -2.70 -8.26 6.58
C HIS A 21 -4.17 -7.89 6.31
N PRO A 22 -4.78 -8.35 5.19
CA PRO A 22 -6.10 -7.86 4.80
C PRO A 22 -7.20 -8.03 5.85
N LYS A 23 -7.19 -9.16 6.54
CA LYS A 23 -8.13 -9.43 7.64
C LYS A 23 -8.03 -8.39 8.76
N ASN A 24 -6.82 -7.96 9.12
CA ASN A 24 -6.61 -6.99 10.20
C ASN A 24 -7.09 -5.60 9.78
N LEU A 25 -6.87 -5.23 8.52
CA LEU A 25 -7.34 -3.95 7.99
C LEU A 25 -8.87 -3.93 7.90
N ILE A 26 -9.50 -5.00 7.43
CA ILE A 26 -10.97 -5.16 7.40
C ILE A 26 -11.53 -5.06 8.81
N GLN A 27 -10.94 -5.76 9.77
CA GLN A 27 -11.37 -5.72 11.17
C GLN A 27 -11.28 -4.30 11.73
N TRP A 28 -10.17 -3.59 11.48
CA TRP A 28 -10.03 -2.20 11.90
C TRP A 28 -11.10 -1.29 11.27
N PHE A 29 -11.40 -1.45 9.98
CA PHE A 29 -12.50 -0.71 9.34
C PHE A 29 -13.87 -1.04 9.97
N ARG A 30 -14.10 -2.29 10.38
CA ARG A 30 -15.33 -2.69 11.06
C ARG A 30 -15.51 -2.04 12.42
N GLU A 31 -14.41 -1.92 13.17
CA GLU A 31 -14.44 -1.34 14.52
C GLU A 31 -14.55 0.19 14.51
N MET A 32 -14.05 0.85 13.44
CA MET A 32 -13.94 2.31 13.39
C MET A 32 -15.13 3.03 12.75
N TYR A 33 -15.96 2.34 11.97
CA TYR A 33 -17.04 2.99 11.23
C TYR A 33 -18.39 2.31 11.46
N VAL A 34 -19.38 3.08 11.91
CA VAL A 34 -20.74 2.58 12.19
C VAL A 34 -21.46 2.09 10.93
N ASP A 35 -21.08 2.59 9.75
CA ASP A 35 -21.63 2.21 8.45
C ASP A 35 -20.82 1.10 7.75
N SER A 36 -19.92 0.41 8.47
CA SER A 36 -19.06 -0.63 7.91
C SER A 36 -19.77 -1.98 7.71
N ALA A 37 -21.02 -1.97 7.25
CA ALA A 37 -21.72 -3.21 6.95
C ALA A 37 -20.87 -4.05 5.97
N ASP A 38 -20.79 -5.36 6.22
CA ASP A 38 -19.86 -6.24 5.51
C ASP A 38 -20.00 -6.15 4.00
N TRP A 39 -21.23 -6.09 3.50
CA TRP A 39 -21.49 -5.97 2.06
C TRP A 39 -20.97 -4.66 1.42
N ALA A 40 -20.79 -3.58 2.20
CA ALA A 40 -20.32 -2.28 1.70
C ALA A 40 -18.81 -2.07 1.88
N THR A 41 -18.20 -2.67 2.92
CA THR A 41 -16.78 -2.48 3.26
C THR A 41 -15.90 -3.56 2.65
N LEU A 42 -16.40 -4.80 2.61
CA LEU A 42 -15.62 -5.96 2.21
C LEU A 42 -15.18 -5.89 0.73
N PRO A 43 -16.02 -5.51 -0.26
CA PRO A 43 -15.57 -5.44 -1.66
C PRO A 43 -14.55 -4.33 -1.92
N ASN A 44 -14.69 -3.19 -1.23
CA ASN A 44 -13.79 -2.04 -1.38
C ASN A 44 -12.41 -2.28 -0.77
N VAL A 45 -12.36 -2.99 0.35
CA VAL A 45 -11.12 -3.35 1.04
C VAL A 45 -10.51 -4.65 0.48
N MET A 46 -11.32 -5.65 0.13
CA MET A 46 -10.85 -6.88 -0.51
C MET A 46 -10.38 -6.66 -1.96
N GLY A 47 -11.12 -5.94 -2.81
CA GLY A 47 -10.66 -5.64 -4.18
C GLY A 47 -9.35 -4.83 -4.23
N LEU A 48 -9.09 -4.06 -3.17
CA LEU A 48 -7.83 -3.35 -2.94
C LEU A 48 -6.66 -4.29 -2.59
N LEU A 49 -6.93 -5.37 -1.86
CA LEU A 49 -5.93 -6.24 -1.23
C LEU A 49 -5.70 -7.54 -2.03
N MET A 50 -6.75 -8.11 -2.63
CA MET A 50 -6.71 -9.30 -3.47
C MET A 50 -5.92 -9.08 -4.77
N ALA A 51 -5.78 -7.84 -5.23
CA ALA A 51 -4.89 -7.49 -6.35
C ALA A 51 -3.39 -7.78 -6.08
N THR A 52 -3.02 -8.10 -4.83
CA THR A 52 -1.63 -8.43 -4.42
C THR A 52 -1.42 -9.88 -4.02
N ASP A 53 -2.50 -10.66 -3.88
CA ASP A 53 -2.45 -12.06 -3.40
C ASP A 53 -2.85 -13.07 -4.49
N GLY A 54 -3.04 -12.62 -5.74
CA GLY A 54 -3.44 -13.50 -6.86
C GLY A 54 -4.88 -14.05 -6.78
N ALA A 55 -5.59 -13.85 -5.66
CA ALA A 55 -6.94 -14.34 -5.41
C ALA A 55 -8.03 -13.75 -6.32
N GLY A 56 -7.71 -12.76 -7.16
CA GLY A 56 -8.62 -12.26 -8.20
C GLY A 56 -8.86 -13.24 -9.35
N GLU A 57 -8.13 -14.35 -9.43
CA GLU A 57 -8.29 -15.37 -10.48
C GLU A 57 -9.26 -16.50 -10.11
N GLU A 58 -9.47 -16.82 -8.83
CA GLU A 58 -10.29 -17.98 -8.42
C GLU A 58 -11.81 -17.80 -8.61
N HIS A 59 -12.29 -16.57 -8.76
CA HIS A 59 -13.74 -16.30 -8.82
C HIS A 59 -14.23 -15.60 -10.09
N GLY A 60 -13.41 -15.51 -11.15
CA GLY A 60 -13.86 -15.03 -12.48
C GLY A 60 -14.27 -13.55 -12.55
N ASP A 61 -14.53 -12.93 -11.41
CA ASP A 61 -14.83 -11.52 -11.28
C ASP A 61 -13.56 -10.76 -10.92
N SER A 62 -13.10 -9.93 -11.87
CA SER A 62 -11.98 -9.02 -11.71
C SER A 62 -12.35 -7.88 -10.76
N PHE A 63 -12.51 -8.18 -9.47
CA PHE A 63 -12.67 -7.18 -8.41
C PHE A 63 -11.35 -6.41 -8.27
N GLY A 64 -11.24 -5.34 -9.07
CA GLY A 64 -10.14 -4.37 -9.01
C GLY A 64 -8.97 -4.71 -9.94
N SER A 65 -9.10 -4.42 -11.23
CA SER A 65 -8.00 -4.51 -12.22
C SER A 65 -6.78 -3.62 -11.90
N LYS A 66 -6.76 -2.87 -10.79
CA LYS A 66 -5.60 -2.11 -10.29
C LYS A 66 -5.64 -2.03 -8.76
N PRO A 67 -4.53 -2.28 -8.04
CA PRO A 67 -4.46 -1.94 -6.62
C PRO A 67 -4.60 -0.41 -6.45
N TYR A 68 -5.39 0.06 -5.47
CA TYR A 68 -5.43 1.48 -5.11
C TYR A 68 -4.18 1.90 -4.30
N ALA A 69 -3.01 1.64 -4.90
CA ALA A 69 -1.73 2.14 -4.46
C ALA A 69 -1.45 3.49 -5.13
N ALA A 70 -1.20 4.51 -4.33
CA ALA A 70 -0.85 5.83 -4.84
C ALA A 70 0.19 6.52 -3.97
N SER A 71 1.05 7.32 -4.61
CA SER A 71 2.04 8.14 -3.94
C SER A 71 1.43 9.44 -3.38
N ALA A 72 2.26 10.26 -2.73
CA ALA A 72 1.83 11.56 -2.22
C ALA A 72 1.36 12.53 -3.30
N HIS A 73 1.70 12.27 -4.58
CA HIS A 73 1.21 13.05 -5.71
C HIS A 73 -0.32 13.01 -5.81
N TYR A 74 -0.94 11.83 -5.64
CA TYR A 74 -2.39 11.71 -5.67
C TYR A 74 -3.03 12.50 -4.53
N ILE A 75 -2.51 12.33 -3.31
CA ILE A 75 -3.02 13.01 -2.10
C ILE A 75 -2.90 14.52 -2.27
N GLY A 76 -1.77 15.03 -2.75
CA GLY A 76 -1.57 16.47 -2.96
C GLY A 76 -2.42 17.07 -4.09
N THR A 77 -2.85 16.28 -5.06
CA THR A 77 -3.75 16.72 -6.14
C THR A 77 -5.21 16.70 -5.70
N MET A 78 -5.61 15.72 -4.90
CA MET A 78 -7.01 15.47 -4.53
C MET A 78 -7.40 16.03 -3.15
N SER A 79 -6.46 16.67 -2.44
CA SER A 79 -6.71 17.19 -1.10
C SER A 79 -5.78 18.35 -0.76
N ASP A 80 -6.12 19.06 0.32
CA ASP A 80 -5.28 20.11 0.90
C ASP A 80 -4.34 19.59 2.01
N TYR A 81 -4.28 18.27 2.27
CA TYR A 81 -3.50 17.67 3.36
C TYR A 81 -1.99 17.91 3.26
N CYS A 82 -1.49 18.15 2.05
CA CYS A 82 -0.07 18.46 1.86
C CYS A 82 0.29 19.90 2.26
N LYS A 83 -0.68 20.82 2.37
CA LYS A 83 -0.47 22.19 2.82
C LYS A 83 -0.19 22.16 4.33
N GLY A 84 1.00 22.60 4.75
CA GLY A 84 1.41 22.60 6.16
C GLY A 84 1.84 21.25 6.73
N CYS A 85 1.89 20.19 5.91
CA CYS A 85 2.39 18.89 6.36
C CYS A 85 3.89 18.96 6.66
N PHE A 86 4.33 18.28 7.73
CA PHE A 86 5.75 18.12 8.06
C PHE A 86 6.54 17.52 6.89
N TYR A 87 5.91 16.59 6.16
CA TYR A 87 6.50 15.96 4.99
C TYR A 87 6.21 16.73 3.71
N ASN A 88 7.17 16.70 2.80
CA ASN A 88 7.03 17.27 1.46
C ASN A 88 6.63 16.17 0.45
N GLY A 89 5.40 16.27 -0.06
CA GLY A 89 4.85 15.34 -1.06
C GLY A 89 5.56 15.35 -2.42
N ARG A 90 6.32 16.41 -2.75
CA ARG A 90 7.11 16.51 -3.99
C ARG A 90 8.49 15.86 -3.89
N LYS A 91 9.00 15.62 -2.67
CA LYS A 91 10.29 14.95 -2.45
C LYS A 91 10.13 13.43 -2.54
N ARG A 92 10.92 12.79 -3.40
CA ARG A 92 10.93 11.32 -3.58
C ARG A 92 11.61 10.59 -2.42
N LEU A 93 12.74 11.12 -1.94
CA LEU A 93 13.62 10.52 -0.94
C LEU A 93 14.17 11.57 0.03
N GLY A 94 14.73 11.13 1.16
CA GLY A 94 15.30 11.97 2.21
C GLY A 94 14.39 12.14 3.42
N GLU A 95 14.88 12.78 4.48
CA GLU A 95 14.20 12.80 5.79
C GLU A 95 12.85 13.52 5.79
N LYS A 96 12.69 14.52 4.93
CA LYS A 96 11.42 15.26 4.75
C LYS A 96 10.56 14.72 3.60
N ALA A 97 10.92 13.60 2.97
CA ALA A 97 10.09 13.01 1.92
C ALA A 97 8.83 12.38 2.51
N CYS A 98 7.69 12.56 1.85
CA CYS A 98 6.45 11.92 2.27
C CYS A 98 6.58 10.39 2.18
N PRO A 99 6.23 9.64 3.25
CA PRO A 99 6.32 8.19 3.25
C PRO A 99 5.60 7.50 2.10
N PHE A 100 4.45 8.03 1.68
CA PHE A 100 3.71 7.50 0.53
C PHE A 100 4.55 7.43 -0.75
N ASN A 101 5.56 8.29 -0.93
CA ASN A 101 6.38 8.28 -2.14
C ASN A 101 7.30 7.06 -2.21
N TYR A 102 8.14 6.86 -1.20
CA TYR A 102 9.07 5.72 -1.22
C TYR A 102 8.34 4.40 -0.94
N LEU A 103 7.29 4.39 -0.11
CA LEU A 103 6.49 3.19 0.12
C LEU A 103 5.78 2.73 -1.16
N TYR A 104 5.23 3.65 -1.95
CA TYR A 104 4.63 3.33 -3.25
C TYR A 104 5.61 2.66 -4.21
N TRP A 105 6.82 3.23 -4.36
CA TRP A 105 7.80 2.63 -5.26
C TRP A 105 8.38 1.32 -4.72
N ASN A 106 8.50 1.17 -3.40
CA ASN A 106 8.86 -0.09 -2.76
C ASN A 106 7.80 -1.18 -3.02
N PHE A 107 6.51 -0.82 -2.91
CA PHE A 107 5.39 -1.68 -3.26
C PHE A 107 5.46 -2.13 -4.72
N VAL A 108 5.59 -1.19 -5.67
CA VAL A 108 5.72 -1.51 -7.10
C VAL A 108 6.93 -2.41 -7.36
N GLY A 109 8.05 -2.17 -6.68
CA GLY A 109 9.26 -2.97 -6.80
C GLY A 109 9.11 -4.41 -6.30
N ASN A 110 8.43 -4.59 -5.17
CA ASN A 110 8.20 -5.92 -4.57
C ASN A 110 7.25 -6.78 -5.40
N PHE A 111 6.23 -6.16 -6.00
CA PHE A 111 5.18 -6.87 -6.75
C PHE A 111 5.34 -6.77 -8.27
N GLN A 112 6.48 -6.28 -8.77
CA GLN A 112 6.70 -6.02 -10.21
C GLN A 112 6.48 -7.25 -11.11
N ASN A 113 6.76 -8.46 -10.60
CA ASN A 113 6.57 -9.71 -11.34
C ASN A 113 5.10 -10.10 -11.45
N GLN A 114 4.30 -9.83 -10.41
CA GLN A 114 2.86 -10.06 -10.45
C GLN A 114 2.15 -9.00 -11.31
N PHE A 115 2.64 -7.77 -11.28
CA PHE A 115 2.08 -6.65 -12.04
C PHE A 115 2.45 -6.62 -13.52
N GLN A 116 3.34 -7.49 -14.00
CA GLN A 116 3.80 -7.46 -15.38
C GLN A 116 2.68 -7.71 -16.41
N HIS A 117 1.67 -8.49 -16.03
CA HIS A 117 0.50 -8.80 -16.86
C HIS A 117 -0.67 -7.84 -16.63
N ASN A 118 -0.59 -6.96 -15.62
CA ASN A 118 -1.65 -6.00 -15.33
C ASN A 118 -1.46 -4.74 -16.21
N PRO A 119 -2.36 -4.45 -17.19
CA PRO A 119 -2.21 -3.32 -18.10
C PRO A 119 -2.16 -1.97 -17.39
N ARG A 120 -2.85 -1.84 -16.25
CA ARG A 120 -2.91 -0.60 -15.46
C ARG A 120 -1.67 -0.37 -14.60
N MET A 121 -0.86 -1.41 -14.36
CA MET A 121 0.39 -1.34 -13.60
C MET A 121 1.64 -1.38 -14.49
N LYS A 122 1.52 -1.80 -15.75
CA LYS A 122 2.63 -1.90 -16.72
C LYS A 122 3.52 -0.65 -16.75
N ASN A 123 2.92 0.54 -16.82
CA ASN A 123 3.67 1.80 -16.84
C ASN A 123 4.44 2.04 -15.53
N ALA A 124 3.82 1.77 -14.37
CA ALA A 124 4.49 1.93 -13.09
C ALA A 124 5.67 0.96 -12.94
N VAL A 125 5.51 -0.30 -13.36
CA VAL A 125 6.57 -1.31 -13.37
C VAL A 125 7.72 -0.86 -14.28
N GLN A 126 7.43 -0.38 -15.49
CA GLN A 126 8.46 0.11 -16.41
C GLN A 126 9.21 1.31 -15.81
N MET A 127 8.49 2.27 -15.24
CA MET A 127 9.08 3.43 -14.58
C MET A 127 9.92 3.05 -13.36
N TYR A 128 9.58 1.96 -12.66
CA TYR A 128 10.41 1.42 -11.59
C TYR A 128 11.68 0.74 -12.16
N ARG A 129 11.55 -0.08 -13.21
CA ARG A 129 12.69 -0.76 -13.85
C ARG A 129 13.74 0.22 -14.36
N LEU A 130 13.31 1.35 -14.92
CA LEU A 130 14.18 2.42 -15.42
C LEU A 130 14.86 3.24 -14.30
N LYS A 131 14.45 3.12 -13.03
CA LYS A 131 15.13 3.84 -11.95
C LYS A 131 16.58 3.34 -11.80
N PRO A 132 17.54 4.24 -11.52
CA PRO A 132 18.92 3.81 -11.31
C PRO A 132 19.02 2.97 -10.02
N LYS A 133 20.03 2.09 -9.97
CA LYS A 133 20.19 1.10 -8.89
C LYS A 133 20.29 1.75 -7.51
N ASN A 134 21.06 2.84 -7.39
CA ASN A 134 21.19 3.59 -6.15
C ASN A 134 19.83 4.16 -5.67
N GLU A 135 18.96 4.60 -6.58
CA GLU A 135 17.65 5.11 -6.22
C GLU A 135 16.76 3.98 -5.66
N LYS A 136 16.78 2.80 -6.28
CA LYS A 136 16.05 1.62 -5.81
C LYS A 136 16.50 1.20 -4.40
N GLU A 137 17.82 1.16 -4.17
CA GLU A 137 18.38 0.85 -2.83
C GLU A 137 17.97 1.90 -1.78
N LEU A 138 17.93 3.18 -2.15
CA LEU A 138 17.48 4.24 -1.22
C LEU A 138 15.99 4.16 -0.93
N ILE A 139 15.16 3.79 -1.90
CA ILE A 139 13.72 3.54 -1.73
C ILE A 139 13.51 2.40 -0.73
N GLU A 140 14.22 1.29 -0.92
CA GLU A 140 14.13 0.12 -0.03
C GLU A 140 14.60 0.48 1.38
N LYS A 141 15.79 1.08 1.54
CA LYS A 141 16.33 1.51 2.84
C LYS A 141 15.40 2.48 3.57
N SER A 142 14.83 3.46 2.87
CA SER A 142 13.88 4.42 3.46
C SER A 142 12.59 3.74 3.90
N SER A 143 12.10 2.80 3.10
CA SER A 143 10.89 2.01 3.42
C SER A 143 11.12 1.14 4.64
N VAL A 144 12.23 0.39 4.70
CA VAL A 144 12.59 -0.45 5.85
C VAL A 144 12.77 0.39 7.12
N LYS A 145 13.44 1.54 7.03
CA LYS A 145 13.61 2.45 8.17
C LYS A 145 12.26 2.95 8.69
N PHE A 146 11.34 3.32 7.80
CA PHE A 146 10.00 3.80 8.19
C PHE A 146 9.17 2.67 8.81
N LEU A 147 9.15 1.49 8.20
CA LEU A 147 8.44 0.32 8.73
C LEU A 147 9.02 -0.16 10.07
N GLY A 148 10.34 -0.05 10.26
CA GLY A 148 11.00 -0.32 11.54
C GLY A 148 10.45 0.58 12.66
N LYS A 149 10.37 1.88 12.42
CA LYS A 149 9.76 2.84 13.38
C LYS A 149 8.30 2.53 13.68
N ILE A 150 7.53 2.06 12.71
CA ILE A 150 6.14 1.62 12.94
C ILE A 150 6.14 0.39 13.84
N ARG A 151 6.98 -0.61 13.58
CA ARG A 151 7.03 -1.85 14.38
C ARG A 151 7.51 -1.63 15.81
N GLU A 152 8.42 -0.69 16.02
CA GLU A 152 8.86 -0.29 17.36
C GLU A 152 7.73 0.35 18.18
N ARG A 153 6.74 0.95 17.51
CA ARG A 153 5.62 1.69 18.13
C ARG A 153 4.29 0.95 18.08
N GLY A 154 4.11 0.00 17.16
CA GLY A 154 2.91 -0.78 16.96
C GLY A 154 2.94 -2.03 17.85
N THR A 155 1.90 -2.22 18.65
CA THR A 155 1.82 -3.27 19.68
C THR A 155 1.50 -4.67 19.15
N ASP A 156 1.37 -4.86 17.83
CA ASP A 156 0.95 -6.13 17.27
C ASP A 156 2.14 -6.97 16.79
N ARG A 157 2.35 -8.06 17.53
CA ARG A 157 3.32 -9.13 17.27
C ARG A 157 3.25 -9.54 15.80
N VAL A 158 4.43 -9.58 15.17
CA VAL A 158 4.71 -10.04 13.81
C VAL A 158 3.89 -11.29 13.47
N ALA A 159 2.98 -11.20 12.49
CA ALA A 159 2.49 -12.39 11.82
C ALA A 159 3.69 -13.09 11.12
N PRO A 160 3.90 -14.40 11.30
CA PRO A 160 5.04 -15.08 10.72
C PRO A 160 5.02 -14.93 9.19
N ARG A 161 6.15 -14.58 8.59
CA ARG A 161 6.30 -14.66 7.13
C ARG A 161 6.05 -16.12 6.73
N ALA A 162 5.08 -16.35 5.86
CA ALA A 162 4.95 -17.65 5.19
C ALA A 162 6.24 -17.91 4.40
N GLY A 163 7.03 -18.90 4.84
CA GLY A 163 8.24 -19.35 4.16
C GLY A 163 9.45 -19.55 5.07
N THR A 164 9.46 -20.64 5.84
CA THR A 164 10.62 -21.52 6.07
C THR A 164 10.23 -22.65 7.03
N ALA A 165 9.33 -23.53 6.58
CA ALA A 165 9.40 -24.91 7.04
C ALA A 165 10.61 -25.54 6.33
N ARG A 166 11.77 -25.53 6.99
CA ARG A 166 12.86 -26.45 6.65
C ARG A 166 12.96 -27.45 7.79
N ASN A 167 12.71 -28.70 7.43
CA ASN A 167 12.97 -29.93 8.17
C ASN A 167 14.18 -29.81 9.11
N ARG A 168 13.96 -30.09 10.39
CA ARG A 168 14.79 -30.98 11.21
C ARG A 168 13.91 -31.69 12.22
#